data_AF-A0A258K286-F1
#
_entry.id   AF-A0A258K286-F1
#
_cell.length_a   1.000
_cell.length_b   1.000
_cell.length_c   1.000
_cell.angle_alpha   90.00
_cell.angle_beta   90.00
_cell.angle_gamma   90.00
#
_symmetry.space_group_name_H-M   'P 1'
#
loop_
_entity.id
_entity.type
_entity.pdbx_description
1 polymer ?
#
loop_
_entity_poly.entity_id
_entity_poly.type
_entity_poly.pdbx_seq_one_letter_code
_entity_poly.pdbx_strand_id
1 'polypeptide(L)'
;MTNITTNINNDDVQTHIDKAHELIDKYLPTAYVDEVLKKLPEGHNITKGMIRNVRAKLNNRLEILNALVEVALENKSKIETLIKLTA
;
A
#
# COMPACT_ATOMS: atom_id res chain seq x y z
N MET A 1 25.43 -7.55 -33.11
CA MET A 1 25.16 -7.34 -31.67
C MET A 1 23.75 -7.86 -31.42
N THR A 2 23.60 -8.89 -30.60
CA THR A 2 22.30 -9.43 -30.21
C THR A 2 21.63 -8.43 -29.27
N ASN A 3 20.54 -7.81 -29.71
CA ASN A 3 19.73 -6.95 -28.87
C ASN A 3 19.06 -7.80 -27.79
N ILE A 4 19.62 -7.78 -26.58
CA ILE A 4 18.95 -8.31 -25.39
C ILE A 4 17.87 -7.29 -25.03
N THR A 5 16.69 -7.46 -25.60
CA THR A 5 15.48 -6.83 -25.07
C THR A 5 15.23 -7.50 -23.73
N THR A 6 15.66 -6.87 -22.64
CA THR A 6 15.26 -7.24 -21.29
C THR A 6 13.75 -7.06 -21.21
N ASN A 7 13.01 -8.13 -21.50
CA ASN A 7 11.62 -8.30 -21.14
C ASN A 7 11.56 -8.40 -19.61
N ILE A 8 11.79 -7.28 -18.93
CA ILE A 8 11.58 -7.18 -17.50
C ILE A 8 10.07 -7.32 -17.33
N ASN A 9 9.69 -8.49 -16.84
CA ASN A 9 8.36 -9.05 -16.83
C ASN A 9 7.34 -8.04 -16.26
N ASN A 10 6.59 -7.35 -17.13
CA ASN A 10 5.48 -6.49 -16.70
C ASN A 10 4.45 -7.26 -15.86
N ASP A 11 4.35 -8.57 -16.07
CA ASP A 11 3.54 -9.52 -15.28
C ASP A 11 3.91 -9.54 -13.79
N ASP A 12 5.21 -9.43 -13.47
CA ASP A 12 5.72 -9.53 -12.10
C ASP A 12 5.33 -8.28 -11.30
N VAL A 13 5.48 -7.09 -11.90
CA VAL A 13 5.13 -5.80 -11.27
C VAL A 13 3.63 -5.69 -11.00
N GLN A 14 2.78 -6.12 -11.95
CA GLN A 14 1.34 -6.14 -11.75
C GLN A 14 0.94 -7.09 -10.61
N THR A 15 1.56 -8.26 -10.54
CA THR A 15 1.34 -9.23 -9.46
C THR A 15 1.67 -8.65 -8.08
N HIS A 16 2.73 -7.84 -7.96
CA HIS A 16 3.09 -7.19 -6.69
C HIS A 16 2.07 -6.12 -6.28
N ILE A 17 1.53 -5.36 -7.23
CA ILE A 17 0.50 -4.35 -6.98
C ILE A 17 -0.80 -5.02 -6.51
N ASP A 18 -1.22 -6.11 -7.14
CA ASP A 18 -2.43 -6.82 -6.74
C ASP A 18 -2.31 -7.43 -5.33
N LYS A 19 -1.17 -8.04 -4.99
CA LYS A 19 -0.88 -8.51 -3.63
C LYS A 19 -0.90 -7.38 -2.59
N ALA A 20 -0.36 -6.20 -2.95
CA ALA A 20 -0.43 -5.02 -2.10
C ALA A 20 -1.88 -4.63 -1.82
N HIS A 21 -2.73 -4.61 -2.84
CA HIS A 21 -4.15 -4.32 -2.66
C HIS A 21 -4.88 -5.36 -1.83
N GLU A 22 -4.57 -6.65 -1.96
CA GLU A 22 -5.14 -7.70 -1.09
C GLU A 22 -4.78 -7.50 0.38
N LEU A 23 -3.52 -7.15 0.68
CA LEU A 23 -3.08 -6.84 2.05
C LEU A 23 -3.80 -5.61 2.61
N ILE A 24 -3.93 -4.57 1.78
CA ILE A 24 -4.65 -3.35 2.13
C ILE A 24 -6.12 -3.70 2.42
N ASP A 25 -6.80 -4.47 1.58
CA ASP A 25 -8.22 -4.78 1.81
C ASP A 25 -8.44 -5.57 3.12
N LYS A 26 -7.50 -6.47 3.44
CA LYS A 26 -7.61 -7.35 4.62
C LYS A 26 -7.24 -6.68 5.95
N TYR A 27 -6.20 -5.84 5.96
CA TYR A 27 -5.60 -5.36 7.21
C TYR A 27 -5.60 -3.84 7.36
N LEU A 28 -6.06 -3.06 6.39
CA LEU A 28 -6.10 -1.62 6.52
C LEU A 28 -7.17 -1.21 7.56
N PRO A 29 -6.83 -0.38 8.56
CA PRO A 29 -7.78 0.08 9.56
C PRO A 29 -8.82 1.03 8.95
N THR A 30 -10.01 1.16 9.56
CA THR A 30 -11.06 2.05 9.04
C THR A 30 -10.62 3.52 8.99
N ALA A 31 -9.84 3.97 9.98
CA ALA A 31 -9.30 5.33 10.07
C ALA A 31 -7.89 5.47 9.45
N TYR A 32 -7.64 4.83 8.31
CA TYR A 32 -6.32 4.76 7.69
C TYR A 32 -5.84 6.07 7.05
N VAL A 33 -6.74 6.92 6.58
CA VAL A 33 -6.37 8.06 5.71
C VAL A 33 -5.42 9.01 6.41
N ASP A 34 -5.65 9.30 7.69
CA ASP A 34 -4.80 10.18 8.49
C ASP A 34 -3.47 9.52 8.86
N GLU A 35 -3.46 8.20 9.10
CA GLU A 35 -2.22 7.44 9.37
C GLU A 35 -1.33 7.37 8.13
N VAL A 36 -1.92 7.15 6.96
CA VAL A 36 -1.20 7.16 5.67
C VAL A 36 -0.63 8.53 5.38
N LEU A 37 -1.37 9.60 5.66
CA LEU A 37 -0.89 10.97 5.44
C LEU A 37 0.38 11.27 6.27
N LYS A 38 0.47 10.76 7.50
CA LYS A 38 1.65 10.91 8.37
C LYS A 38 2.89 10.17 7.87
N LYS A 39 2.71 9.11 7.08
CA LYS A 39 3.79 8.29 6.53
C LYS A 39 4.34 8.85 5.22
N LEU A 40 3.60 9.76 4.59
CA LEU A 40 4.02 10.39 3.35
C LEU A 40 4.96 11.56 3.61
N PRO A 41 5.95 11.81 2.74
CA PRO A 41 6.88 12.91 2.91
C PRO A 41 6.17 14.27 2.88
N GLU A 42 6.53 15.14 3.82
CA GLU A 42 6.03 16.51 3.88
C GLU A 42 6.52 17.30 2.64
N GLY A 43 5.60 17.96 1.93
CA GLY A 43 5.90 18.73 0.72
C GLY A 43 5.30 18.18 -0.57
N HIS A 44 4.77 16.96 -0.57
CA HIS A 44 3.94 16.47 -1.65
C HIS A 44 2.50 16.94 -1.46
N ASN A 45 1.86 17.48 -2.51
CA ASN A 45 0.47 17.95 -2.50
C ASN A 45 -0.50 16.75 -2.56
N ILE A 46 -0.41 15.86 -1.55
CA ILE A 46 -1.24 14.67 -1.41
C ILE A 46 -2.48 15.04 -0.62
N THR A 47 -3.64 14.83 -1.23
CA THR A 47 -4.92 15.04 -0.56
C THR A 47 -5.50 13.72 -0.04
N LYS A 48 -6.37 13.81 0.97
CA LYS A 48 -7.16 12.65 1.44
C LYS A 48 -7.93 11.96 0.32
N GLY A 49 -8.37 12.72 -0.70
CA GLY A 49 -9.02 12.19 -1.89
C GLY A 49 -8.08 11.31 -2.73
N MET A 50 -6.83 11.72 -2.92
CA MET A 50 -5.84 10.92 -3.65
C MET A 50 -5.59 9.57 -2.98
N ILE A 51 -5.52 9.54 -1.65
CA ILE A 51 -5.33 8.29 -0.89
C ILE A 51 -6.48 7.32 -1.13
N ARG A 52 -7.72 7.81 -1.08
CA ARG A 52 -8.92 6.99 -1.36
C ARG A 52 -8.96 6.49 -2.80
N ASN A 53 -8.53 7.32 -3.75
CA ASN A 53 -8.47 6.95 -5.16
C ASN A 53 -7.47 5.82 -5.41
N VAL A 54 -6.30 5.87 -4.76
CA VAL A 54 -5.32 4.78 -4.83
C VAL A 54 -5.86 3.50 -4.21
N ARG A 55 -6.52 3.58 -3.03
CA ARG A 55 -7.21 2.41 -2.44
C ARG A 55 -8.25 1.82 -3.40
N ALA A 56 -9.01 2.67 -4.09
CA ALA A 56 -10.01 2.26 -5.08
C ALA A 56 -9.41 1.80 -6.43
N LYS A 57 -8.08 1.64 -6.53
CA LYS A 57 -7.36 1.29 -7.77
C LYS A 57 -7.60 2.26 -8.94
N LEU A 58 -8.00 3.51 -8.65
CA LEU A 58 -8.25 4.56 -9.64
C LEU A 58 -6.98 5.34 -10.00
N ASN A 59 -5.92 5.19 -9.22
CA ASN A 59 -4.64 5.86 -9.45
C ASN A 59 -3.49 4.97 -8.97
N ASN A 60 -2.38 4.94 -9.71
CA ASN A 60 -1.21 4.12 -9.45
C ASN A 60 -0.05 4.92 -8.84
N ARG A 61 -0.34 5.86 -7.91
CA ARG A 61 0.71 6.55 -7.16
C ARG A 61 1.37 5.59 -6.17
N LEU A 62 2.50 5.03 -6.57
CA LEU A 62 3.26 4.03 -5.80
C LEU A 62 3.65 4.53 -4.40
N GLU A 63 3.94 5.82 -4.24
CA GLU A 63 4.23 6.41 -2.92
C GLU A 63 3.07 6.25 -1.93
N ILE A 64 1.82 6.44 -2.39
CA ILE A 64 0.62 6.28 -1.59
C ILE A 64 0.34 4.80 -1.37
N LEU A 65 0.54 3.97 -2.40
CA LEU A 65 0.35 2.52 -2.31
C LEU A 65 1.30 1.92 -1.27
N ASN A 66 2.58 2.30 -1.29
CA ASN A 66 3.56 1.86 -0.30
C ASN A 66 3.15 2.29 1.11
N ALA A 67 2.77 3.55 1.30
CA ALA A 67 2.29 4.04 2.60
C ALA A 67 1.02 3.30 3.08
N LEU A 68 0.09 2.95 2.17
CA LEU A 68 -1.09 2.14 2.49
C LEU A 68 -0.70 0.73 2.94
N VAL A 69 0.27 0.09 2.27
CA VAL A 69 0.78 -1.23 2.66
C VAL A 69 1.45 -1.18 4.03
N GLU A 70 2.27 -0.16 4.30
CA GLU A 70 2.93 0.00 5.60
C GLU A 70 1.91 0.11 6.73
N VAL A 71 0.88 0.96 6.57
CA VAL A 71 -0.18 1.11 7.58
C VAL A 71 -0.97 -0.19 7.78
N ALA A 72 -1.24 -0.93 6.70
CA ALA A 72 -1.92 -2.22 6.77
C ALA A 72 -1.06 -3.26 7.52
N LEU A 73 0.25 -3.31 7.28
CA LEU A 73 1.17 -4.19 7.99
C LEU A 73 1.31 -3.83 9.47
N GLU A 74 1.41 -2.55 9.79
CA GLU A 74 1.44 -2.07 11.17
C GLU A 74 0.15 -2.45 11.91
N ASN A 75 -1.01 -2.30 11.27
CA ASN A 75 -2.29 -2.68 11.86
C ASN A 75 -2.40 -4.19 12.05
N LYS A 76 -1.96 -4.99 11.07
CA LYS A 76 -1.88 -6.45 11.21
C LYS A 76 -1.05 -6.85 12.44
N SER A 77 0.15 -6.28 12.58
CA SER A 77 1.04 -6.58 13.72
C SER A 77 0.42 -6.18 15.07
N LYS A 78 -0.30 -5.05 15.12
CA LYS A 78 -1.06 -4.63 16.31
C LYS A 78 -2.17 -5.63 16.66
N ILE A 79 -2.93 -6.10 15.67
CA ILE A 79 -3.97 -7.12 15.86
C ILE A 79 -3.35 -8.43 16.38
N GLU A 80 -2.25 -8.89 15.78
CA GLU A 80 -1.56 -10.11 16.21
C GLU A 80 -1.04 -10.00 17.65
N THR A 81 -0.52 -8.82 18.03
CA THR A 81 -0.08 -8.53 19.39
C THR A 81 -1.24 -8.53 20.39
N LEU A 82 -2.39 -7.91 20.03
CA LEU A 82 -3.58 -7.90 20.87
C LEU A 82 -4.14 -9.30 21.13
N ILE A 83 -4.18 -10.14 20.08
CA ILE A 83 -4.60 -11.54 20.21
C ILE A 83 -3.70 -12.27 21.21
N LYS A 84 -2.37 -12.11 21.12
CA LYS A 84 -1.42 -12.75 22.04
C LYS A 84 -1.52 -12.28 23.48
N LEU A 85 -1.93 -11.03 23.72
CA LEU A 85 -2.10 -10.47 25.06
C LEU A 85 -3.42 -10.89 25.73
N THR A 86 -4.42 -11.28 24.93
CA THR A 86 -5.75 -11.70 25.39
C THR A 86 -5.93 -13.22 25.40
N ALA A 87 -5.00 -13.97 24.79
CA ALA A 87 -5.00 -15.43 24.69
C ALA A 87 -4.43 -16.13 25.93
#